data_AF-A0A3Q3D551-F1
#
_entry.id   AF-A0A3Q3D551-F1
#
_cell.length_a   1.000
_cell.length_b   1.000
_cell.length_c   1.000
_cell.angle_alpha   90.00
_cell.angle_beta   90.00
_cell.angle_gamma   90.00
#
_symmetry.space_group_name_H-M   'P 1'
#
loop_
_entity.id
_entity.type
_entity.pdbx_description
1 polymer ?
#
loop_
_entity_poly.entity_id
_entity_poly.type
_entity_poly.pdbx_seq_one_letter_code
_entity_poly.pdbx_strand_id
1 'polypeptide(L)'
;MTNGKKQKSSDTAVQGTNDSSVVSKVSAAAQGYFHDCFLQHFVCKVARRSPLINRGYYVRWRAVDHCVRAFLQVTQHCAKRQILSLGAGFDSLYFRLYGDAALNKAVVFEVDFPEVTRRKAALIQSSVSLSEMLDSQHSLC
;
A
#
# COMPACT_ATOMS: atom_id res chain seq x y z
N MET A 1 -4.88 8.05 36.01
CA MET A 1 -5.64 8.45 34.81
C MET A 1 -4.96 9.64 34.11
N THR A 2 -3.91 9.42 33.29
CA THR A 2 -3.28 10.50 32.48
C THR A 2 -2.63 10.03 31.17
N ASN A 3 -2.67 8.73 30.83
CA ASN A 3 -1.91 8.18 29.70
C ASN A 3 -2.58 8.33 28.32
N GLY A 4 -3.89 8.59 28.26
CA GLY A 4 -4.64 8.59 27.00
C GLY A 4 -4.45 9.81 26.10
N LYS A 5 -4.05 10.98 26.64
CA LYS A 5 -3.90 12.22 25.84
C LYS A 5 -2.58 12.28 25.07
N LYS A 6 -1.46 11.85 25.66
CA LYS A 6 -0.13 11.80 24.99
C LYS A 6 -0.08 10.75 23.88
N GLN A 7 -0.73 9.62 24.09
CA GLN A 7 -0.78 8.54 23.11
C GLN A 7 -1.60 8.96 21.88
N LYS A 8 -2.76 9.59 22.10
CA LYS A 8 -3.60 10.11 21.02
C LYS A 8 -2.91 11.18 20.15
N SER A 9 -2.11 12.10 20.73
CA SER A 9 -1.36 13.09 19.95
C SER A 9 -0.18 12.48 19.16
N SER A 10 0.48 11.48 19.73
CA SER A 10 1.54 10.72 19.06
C SER A 10 0.96 9.96 17.86
N ASP A 11 -0.16 9.28 18.05
CA ASP A 11 -0.82 8.50 17.01
C ASP A 11 -1.27 9.40 15.84
N THR A 12 -1.80 10.61 16.12
CA THR A 12 -2.15 11.58 15.06
C THR A 12 -0.92 12.04 14.26
N ALA A 13 0.23 12.26 14.91
CA ALA A 13 1.46 12.63 14.21
C ALA A 13 2.00 11.49 13.33
N VAL A 14 1.91 10.24 13.82
CA VAL A 14 2.29 9.03 13.06
C VAL A 14 1.36 8.86 11.84
N GLN A 15 0.06 9.09 11.99
CA GLN A 15 -0.89 9.03 10.88
C GLN A 15 -0.63 10.10 9.80
N GLY A 16 -0.23 11.31 10.19
CA GLY A 16 0.18 12.35 9.23
C GLY A 16 1.37 11.95 8.35
N THR A 17 2.20 11.02 8.84
CA THR A 17 3.32 10.46 8.05
C THR A 17 2.81 9.61 6.88
N ASN A 18 1.71 8.88 7.04
CA ASN A 18 1.09 8.12 5.95
C ASN A 18 0.63 9.05 4.81
N ASP A 19 -0.05 10.14 5.15
CA ASP A 19 -0.55 11.11 4.17
C ASP A 19 0.62 11.78 3.41
N SER A 20 1.72 12.12 4.09
CA SER A 20 2.92 12.65 3.43
C SER A 20 3.62 11.62 2.54
N SER A 21 3.60 10.35 2.95
CA SER A 21 4.22 9.21 2.24
C SER A 21 3.49 8.90 0.93
N VAL A 22 2.16 8.77 0.95
CA VAL A 22 1.38 8.49 -0.26
C VAL A 22 1.54 9.60 -1.31
N VAL A 23 1.54 10.87 -0.88
CA VAL A 23 1.77 12.01 -1.77
C VAL A 23 3.15 11.94 -2.43
N SER A 24 4.16 11.49 -1.70
CA SER A 24 5.52 11.35 -2.23
C SER A 24 5.63 10.18 -3.22
N LYS A 25 4.93 9.06 -2.97
CA LYS A 25 4.81 7.95 -3.93
C LYS A 25 4.10 8.41 -5.22
N VAL A 26 2.99 9.12 -5.11
CA VAL A 26 2.24 9.67 -6.26
C VAL A 26 3.10 10.65 -7.05
N SER A 27 3.83 11.55 -6.38
CA SER A 27 4.79 12.44 -7.04
C SER A 27 5.84 11.67 -7.84
N ALA A 28 6.45 10.63 -7.25
CA ALA A 28 7.44 9.82 -7.95
C ALA A 28 6.84 9.08 -9.17
N ALA A 29 5.66 8.47 -9.00
CA ALA A 29 4.95 7.78 -10.08
C ALA A 29 4.57 8.72 -11.23
N ALA A 30 4.02 9.90 -10.91
CA ALA A 30 3.64 10.92 -11.89
C ALA A 30 4.84 11.51 -12.64
N GLN A 31 6.05 11.41 -12.09
CA GLN A 31 7.29 11.81 -12.76
C GLN A 31 7.97 10.64 -13.49
N GLY A 32 7.32 9.48 -13.60
CA GLY A 32 7.80 8.34 -14.37
C GLY A 32 8.88 7.50 -13.70
N TYR A 33 9.13 7.68 -12.39
CA TYR A 33 10.11 6.84 -11.69
C TYR A 33 9.68 5.37 -11.63
N PHE A 34 8.38 5.12 -11.48
CA PHE A 34 7.78 3.80 -11.56
C PHE A 34 6.32 3.90 -11.99
N HIS A 35 5.75 2.79 -12.45
CA HIS A 35 4.35 2.72 -12.84
C HIS A 35 3.51 2.14 -11.71
N ASP A 36 2.50 2.90 -11.29
CA ASP A 36 1.53 2.50 -10.27
C ASP A 36 0.24 3.31 -10.45
N CYS A 37 -0.71 2.75 -11.21
CA CYS A 37 -1.99 3.37 -11.49
C CYS A 37 -2.94 3.37 -10.29
N PHE A 38 -2.64 2.62 -9.22
CA PHE A 38 -3.54 2.48 -8.08
C PHE A 38 -3.36 3.59 -7.04
N LEU A 39 -2.15 4.16 -6.92
CA LEU A 39 -1.84 5.20 -5.94
C LEU A 39 -2.76 6.43 -6.03
N GLN A 40 -3.28 6.76 -7.21
CA GLN A 40 -4.19 7.89 -7.40
C GLN A 40 -5.51 7.74 -6.63
N HIS A 41 -5.94 6.51 -6.34
CA HIS A 41 -7.17 6.24 -5.60
C HIS A 41 -7.00 6.46 -4.09
N PHE A 42 -5.76 6.58 -3.61
CA PHE A 42 -5.45 6.72 -2.19
C PHE A 42 -4.95 8.11 -1.78
N VAL A 43 -5.05 9.09 -2.67
CA VAL A 43 -4.56 10.45 -2.43
C VAL A 43 -5.68 11.48 -2.61
N CYS A 44 -5.85 12.36 -1.63
CA CYS A 44 -6.79 13.48 -1.74
C CYS A 44 -6.17 14.72 -2.39
N LYS A 45 -4.85 14.88 -2.30
CA LYS A 45 -4.11 16.03 -2.84
C LYS A 45 -2.80 15.61 -3.46
N VAL A 46 -2.60 15.93 -4.73
CA VAL A 46 -1.32 15.72 -5.41
C VAL A 46 -0.39 16.90 -5.10
N ALA A 47 0.84 16.62 -4.69
CA ALA A 47 1.87 17.63 -4.54
C ALA A 47 3.20 17.12 -5.09
N ARG A 48 3.88 17.97 -5.87
CA ARG A 48 5.20 17.64 -6.43
C ARG A 48 6.27 17.67 -5.34
N ARG A 49 7.13 16.66 -5.32
CA ARG A 49 8.33 16.60 -4.46
C ARG A 49 9.59 16.88 -5.28
N SER A 50 10.68 17.22 -4.60
CA SER A 50 11.98 17.43 -5.24
C SER A 50 12.48 16.13 -5.90
N PRO A 51 13.33 16.22 -6.94
CA PRO A 51 13.90 15.05 -7.60
C PRO A 51 14.60 14.09 -6.64
N LEU A 52 15.30 14.62 -5.62
CA LEU A 52 15.98 13.80 -4.61
C LEU A 52 14.99 12.97 -3.78
N ILE A 53 13.85 13.55 -3.39
CA ILE A 53 12.80 12.83 -2.68
C ILE A 53 12.16 11.77 -3.57
N ASN A 54 11.85 12.10 -4.83
CA ASN A 54 11.30 11.12 -5.78
C ASN A 54 12.25 9.94 -5.99
N ARG A 55 13.56 10.19 -6.09
CA ARG A 55 14.59 9.15 -6.18
C ARG A 55 14.62 8.26 -4.93
N GLY A 56 14.50 8.84 -3.74
CA GLY A 56 14.39 8.07 -2.49
C GLY A 56 13.17 7.15 -2.48
N TYR A 57 12.01 7.66 -2.90
CA TYR A 57 10.78 6.86 -2.99
C TYR A 57 10.84 5.79 -4.09
N TYR A 58 11.52 6.06 -5.20
CA TYR A 58 11.80 5.05 -6.22
C TYR A 58 12.60 3.88 -5.65
N VAL A 59 13.71 4.16 -4.97
CA VAL A 59 14.54 3.10 -4.36
C VAL A 59 13.73 2.31 -3.34
N ARG A 60 12.98 2.99 -2.47
CA ARG A 60 12.09 2.34 -1.49
C ARG A 60 11.07 1.44 -2.17
N TRP A 61 10.39 1.94 -3.21
CA TRP A 61 9.37 1.18 -3.94
C TRP A 61 9.98 -0.04 -4.64
N ARG A 62 11.11 0.14 -5.35
CA ARG A 62 11.81 -0.93 -6.06
C ARG A 62 12.33 -2.02 -5.12
N ALA A 63 12.89 -1.64 -3.97
CA ALA A 63 13.40 -2.59 -3.00
C ALA A 63 12.29 -3.50 -2.48
N VAL A 64 11.16 -2.93 -2.06
CA VAL A 64 10.01 -3.71 -1.56
C VAL A 64 9.43 -4.58 -2.68
N ASP A 65 9.20 -4.02 -3.87
CA ASP A 65 8.66 -4.76 -5.01
C ASP A 65 9.55 -5.95 -5.39
N HIS A 66 10.87 -5.73 -5.46
CA HIS A 66 11.84 -6.78 -5.75
C HIS A 66 11.80 -7.91 -4.72
N CYS A 67 11.85 -7.57 -3.42
CA CYS A 67 11.82 -8.57 -2.35
C CYS A 67 10.53 -9.41 -2.36
N VAL A 68 9.38 -8.77 -2.57
CA VAL A 68 8.09 -9.47 -2.59
C VAL A 68 7.98 -10.39 -3.81
N ARG A 69 8.40 -9.93 -4.98
CA ARG A 69 8.41 -10.79 -6.18
C ARG A 69 9.40 -11.94 -6.07
N ALA A 70 10.59 -11.69 -5.54
CA ALA A 70 11.57 -12.74 -5.29
C ALA A 70 11.02 -13.79 -4.32
N PHE A 71 10.36 -13.36 -3.24
CA PHE A 71 9.66 -14.26 -2.32
C PHE A 71 8.62 -15.12 -3.04
N LEU A 72 7.74 -14.49 -3.84
CA LEU A 72 6.69 -15.19 -4.58
C LEU A 72 7.26 -16.20 -5.58
N GLN A 73 8.37 -15.87 -6.24
CA GLN A 73 9.06 -16.72 -7.20
C GLN A 73 9.73 -17.92 -6.52
N VAL A 74 10.54 -17.69 -5.48
CA VAL A 74 11.26 -18.76 -4.76
C VAL A 74 10.29 -19.72 -4.09
N THR A 75 9.12 -19.23 -3.65
CA THR A 75 8.11 -20.03 -2.97
C THR A 75 7.00 -20.53 -3.91
N GLN A 76 7.18 -20.50 -5.24
CA GLN A 76 6.14 -20.85 -6.21
C GLN A 76 5.54 -22.26 -6.04
N HIS A 77 6.32 -23.19 -5.48
CA HIS A 77 5.89 -24.57 -5.24
C HIS A 77 5.17 -24.75 -3.89
N CYS A 78 5.20 -23.75 -3.01
CA CYS A 78 4.51 -23.82 -1.72
C CYS A 78 2.98 -23.79 -1.93
N ALA A 79 2.28 -24.65 -1.19
CA ALA A 79 0.82 -24.77 -1.29
C ALA A 79 0.07 -23.50 -0.84
N LYS A 80 0.63 -22.75 0.12
CA LYS A 80 0.05 -21.52 0.66
C LYS A 80 1.14 -20.53 1.02
N ARG A 81 0.98 -19.28 0.58
CA ARG A 81 1.91 -18.17 0.83
C ARG A 81 1.17 -17.00 1.46
N GLN A 82 1.86 -16.26 2.32
CA GLN A 82 1.29 -15.14 3.05
C GLN A 82 2.27 -13.98 3.05
N ILE A 83 1.79 -12.81 2.68
CA ILE A 83 2.53 -11.54 2.76
C ILE A 83 1.84 -10.70 3.82
N LEU A 84 2.55 -10.34 4.89
CA LEU A 84 2.03 -9.48 5.96
C LEU A 84 2.72 -8.12 5.90
N SER A 85 1.97 -7.09 5.50
CA SER A 85 2.43 -5.70 5.47
C SER A 85 2.07 -5.01 6.78
N LEU A 86 3.09 -4.67 7.58
CA LEU A 86 2.95 -3.98 8.86
C LEU A 86 3.13 -2.47 8.66
N GLY A 87 2.16 -1.68 9.12
CA GLY A 87 2.11 -0.25 8.82
C GLY A 87 1.91 -0.01 7.32
N ALA A 88 0.99 -0.76 6.73
CA ALA A 88 0.75 -0.75 5.29
C ALA A 88 0.36 0.64 4.76
N GLY A 89 -0.31 1.44 5.60
CA GLY A 89 -0.83 2.74 5.20
C GLY A 89 -1.65 2.62 3.92
N PHE A 90 -1.43 3.57 3.01
CA PHE A 90 -2.06 3.57 1.69
C PHE A 90 -1.18 2.92 0.60
N ASP A 91 -0.51 1.80 0.92
CA ASP A 91 0.19 1.01 -0.10
C ASP A 91 -0.78 0.37 -1.11
N SER A 92 -0.32 0.29 -2.36
CA SER A 92 -1.01 -0.26 -3.52
C SER A 92 -0.50 -1.66 -3.91
N LEU A 93 0.47 -2.22 -3.19
CA LEU A 93 1.17 -3.46 -3.51
C LEU A 93 0.23 -4.61 -3.86
N TYR A 94 -0.83 -4.82 -3.06
CA TYR A 94 -1.82 -5.86 -3.34
C TYR A 94 -2.40 -5.72 -4.75
N PHE A 95 -2.91 -4.53 -5.10
CA PHE A 95 -3.54 -4.27 -6.40
C PHE A 95 -2.55 -4.44 -7.55
N ARG A 96 -1.29 -4.03 -7.36
CA ARG A 96 -0.23 -4.26 -8.35
C ARG A 96 0.04 -5.74 -8.58
N LEU A 97 0.19 -6.52 -7.51
CA LEU A 97 0.44 -7.96 -7.62
C LEU A 97 -0.77 -8.71 -8.20
N TYR A 98 -1.98 -8.27 -7.86
CA TYR A 98 -3.21 -8.81 -8.43
C TYR A 98 -3.30 -8.55 -9.93
N GLY A 99 -3.08 -7.30 -10.35
CA GLY A 99 -3.09 -6.90 -11.76
C GLY A 99 -2.03 -7.64 -12.61
N ASP A 100 -0.90 -7.99 -11.99
CA ASP A 100 0.15 -8.79 -12.62
C ASP A 100 -0.08 -10.31 -12.57
N ALA A 101 -1.23 -10.77 -12.05
CA ALA A 101 -1.53 -12.19 -11.79
C ALA A 101 -0.47 -12.91 -10.92
N ALA A 102 0.23 -12.18 -10.05
CA ALA A 102 1.33 -12.67 -9.23
C ALA A 102 0.87 -13.30 -7.90
N LEU A 103 -0.42 -13.22 -7.55
CA LEU A 103 -0.98 -13.67 -6.27
C LEU A 103 -1.49 -15.11 -6.25
N ASN A 104 -1.13 -15.94 -7.23
CA ASN A 104 -1.50 -17.36 -7.22
C ASN A 104 -1.12 -18.01 -5.88
N LYS A 105 -2.02 -18.72 -5.19
CA LYS A 105 -1.78 -19.35 -3.87
C LYS A 105 -1.14 -18.42 -2.81
N ALA A 106 -1.31 -17.10 -2.93
CA ALA A 106 -0.72 -16.12 -2.03
C ALA A 106 -1.81 -15.19 -1.51
N VAL A 107 -1.81 -14.96 -0.20
CA VAL A 107 -2.73 -14.01 0.45
C VAL A 107 -1.91 -12.83 0.98
N VAL A 108 -2.44 -11.63 0.81
CA VAL A 108 -1.85 -10.41 1.36
C VAL A 108 -2.69 -9.95 2.55
N PHE A 109 -2.04 -9.74 3.69
CA PHE A 109 -2.60 -9.16 4.88
C PHE A 109 -1.97 -7.80 5.13
N GLU A 110 -2.78 -6.81 5.44
CA GLU A 110 -2.34 -5.47 5.79
C GLU A 110 -2.79 -5.14 7.21
N VAL A 111 -1.86 -4.63 8.02
CA VAL A 111 -2.12 -4.24 9.40
C VAL A 111 -1.68 -2.79 9.58
N ASP A 112 -2.57 -1.97 10.12
CA ASP A 112 -2.31 -0.57 10.46
C ASP A 112 -3.23 -0.13 11.60
N PHE A 113 -3.07 1.11 12.07
CA PHE A 113 -3.97 1.71 13.04
C PHE A 113 -5.42 1.71 12.51
N PRO A 114 -6.42 1.49 13.39
CA PRO A 114 -7.81 1.37 12.97
C PRO A 114 -8.32 2.54 12.14
N GLU A 115 -7.85 3.75 12.40
CA GLU A 115 -8.21 4.94 11.64
C GLU A 115 -7.67 4.93 10.20
N VAL A 116 -6.41 4.53 10.02
CA VAL A 116 -5.76 4.40 8.72
C VAL A 116 -6.43 3.30 7.91
N THR A 117 -6.67 2.14 8.51
CA THR A 117 -7.35 1.01 7.87
C THR A 117 -8.79 1.38 7.48
N ARG A 118 -9.55 2.06 8.35
CA ARG A 118 -10.91 2.55 8.01
C ARG A 118 -10.89 3.50 6.82
N ARG A 119 -9.96 4.47 6.81
CA ARG A 119 -9.81 5.41 5.68
C ARG A 119 -9.47 4.67 4.39
N LYS A 120 -8.54 3.70 4.44
CA LYS A 120 -8.18 2.89 3.28
C LYS A 120 -9.37 2.08 2.76
N ALA A 121 -10.10 1.40 3.65
CA ALA A 121 -11.29 0.62 3.29
C ALA A 121 -12.36 1.49 2.63
N ALA A 122 -12.61 2.69 3.16
CA ALA A 122 -13.55 3.64 2.56
C ALA A 122 -13.11 4.10 1.16
N LEU A 123 -11.81 4.35 0.95
CA LEU A 123 -11.25 4.70 -0.36
C LEU A 123 -11.34 3.55 -1.37
N ILE A 124 -11.19 2.31 -0.91
CA ILE A 124 -11.34 1.12 -1.76
C ILE A 124 -12.81 0.96 -2.16
N GLN A 125 -13.73 1.04 -1.20
CA GLN A 125 -15.18 0.90 -1.45
C GLN A 125 -15.76 1.99 -2.34
N SER A 126 -15.18 3.20 -2.32
CA SER A 126 -15.60 4.29 -3.20
C SER A 126 -15.07 4.16 -4.64
N SER A 127 -14.13 3.23 -4.89
CA SER A 127 -13.56 2.97 -6.20
C SER A 127 -14.03 1.61 -6.72
N VAL A 128 -14.95 1.63 -7.69
CA VAL A 128 -15.47 0.42 -8.34
C VAL A 128 -14.36 -0.52 -8.82
N SER A 129 -13.32 0.05 -9.46
CA SER A 129 -12.17 -0.73 -9.93
C SER A 129 -11.42 -1.45 -8.81
N LEU A 130 -11.28 -0.83 -7.63
CA LEU A 130 -10.56 -1.45 -6.51
C LEU A 130 -11.44 -2.46 -5.77
N SER A 131 -12.73 -2.18 -5.61
CA SER A 131 -13.66 -3.10 -4.96
C SER A 131 -13.81 -4.41 -5.74
N GLU A 132 -13.96 -4.34 -7.07
CA GLU A 132 -14.07 -5.52 -7.93
C GLU A 132 -12.84 -6.44 -7.86
N MET A 133 -11.64 -5.86 -7.71
CA MET A 133 -10.39 -6.62 -7.55
C MET A 133 -10.35 -7.41 -6.22
N LEU A 134 -11.04 -6.93 -5.17
CA LEU A 134 -11.15 -7.66 -3.90
C LEU A 134 -12.22 -8.76 -3.94
N ASP A 135 -13.37 -8.47 -4.54
CA ASP A 135 -14.51 -9.40 -4.57
C ASP A 135 -14.18 -10.65 -5.40
N SER A 136 -13.41 -10.49 -6.48
CA SER A 136 -12.95 -11.59 -7.33
C SER A 136 -11.99 -12.57 -6.65
N GLN A 137 -11.40 -12.21 -5.49
CA GLN A 137 -10.64 -13.15 -4.66
C GLN A 137 -11.50 -13.90 -3.64
N HIS A 138 -12.64 -13.34 -3.23
CA HIS A 138 -13.58 -14.01 -2.33
C HIS A 138 -14.30 -15.19 -2.99
N SER A 139 -14.40 -15.22 -4.33
CA SER A 139 -14.98 -16.35 -5.08
C SER A 139 -14.04 -17.55 -5.26
N LEU A 140 -12.80 -17.47 -4.75
CA LEU A 140 -11.77 -18.51 -4.87
C LEU A 140 -11.33 -19.09 -3.50
N CYS A 141 -12.01 -18.70 -2.42
CA CYS A 141 -11.84 -19.29 -1.08
C CYS A 141 -12.91 -20.35 -0.81
#